data_AF-A0A6I4MN59-F1
#
_entry.id   AF-A0A6I4MN59-F1
#
_cell.length_a   1.000
_cell.length_b   1.000
_cell.length_c   1.000
_cell.angle_alpha   90.00
_cell.angle_beta   90.00
_cell.angle_gamma   90.00
#
_symmetry.space_group_name_H-M   'P 1'
#
loop_
_entity.id
_entity.type
_entity.pdbx_description
1 polymer ?
#
loop_
_entity_poly.entity_id
_entity_poly.type
_entity_poly.pdbx_seq_one_letter_code
_entity_poly.pdbx_strand_id
1 'polypeptide(L)'
;MTLSSMIRPSRAAGPAGPAARAAAWQVEVRRDEGALLELADELRELYERCPEATPFQSPEWLSAWWGWYGIRGRLRLVLVRYRGRLVAAAPLMTAGRWGFPVLVPIAEGQSDFTDFLLDPAYADGAVEHLARALHGMRGRCAIDLREVRPGSVVHQVARRWPGRTWPMPASVCMELPCTDIAEVMDRLPRRSAGKMRAKLRKIDVRGVTVETVPPEEAADAIAALLDLHARQWRGRPMNPEHSRERFRRHLAEAGAAMVREGRAAVLRYHWDGRLVASDLVLIGHRFVGAYLYGAIPELRGSVDVALMLLREDLAIARARGRQAVNLLRGEEPYKLKWRPHRVQNQRIVLGRAFPAPVFAGLALVRAGLAARRHHRPATVPPPEPDPQDAPREDALPTSASREDVPQPRHDALPVRDAPAVSDGAPARDDGTPVRDAVPVRDGEAVRDALPVSDALPVRDALPVRDDGMPGGDAVPVDGGEAVRGAGPGGAALPVSEAGPGRDGEAGAGKGGRAGDG
;
A
#
# COMPACT_ATOMS: atom_id res chain seq x y z
N MET A 1 66.16 50.38 -15.23
CA MET A 1 65.81 50.68 -13.82
C MET A 1 64.50 49.97 -13.50
N THR A 2 64.53 49.14 -12.47
CA THR A 2 63.51 48.19 -12.03
C THR A 2 62.27 48.86 -11.43
N LEU A 3 61.08 48.50 -11.91
CA LEU A 3 59.81 48.75 -11.22
C LEU A 3 59.21 47.41 -10.77
N SER A 4 59.40 47.10 -9.49
CA SER A 4 58.84 45.94 -8.82
C SER A 4 57.37 46.22 -8.45
N SER A 5 56.46 45.49 -9.08
CA SER A 5 55.03 45.44 -8.74
C SER A 5 54.83 44.70 -7.43
N MET A 6 54.35 45.38 -6.38
CA MET A 6 53.85 44.74 -5.16
C MET A 6 52.43 44.20 -5.39
N ILE A 7 52.34 42.90 -5.63
CA ILE A 7 51.10 42.14 -5.55
C ILE A 7 50.76 41.95 -4.07
N ARG A 8 49.64 42.54 -3.60
CA ARG A 8 49.05 42.19 -2.30
C ARG A 8 48.44 40.78 -2.41
N PRO A 9 48.73 39.84 -1.49
CA PRO A 9 48.10 38.54 -1.52
C PRO A 9 46.62 38.68 -1.16
N SER A 10 45.78 38.09 -1.99
CA SER A 10 44.35 37.87 -1.73
C SER A 10 44.18 37.11 -0.41
N ARG A 11 43.41 37.71 0.50
CA ARG A 11 43.09 37.15 1.81
C ARG A 11 42.21 35.92 1.58
N ALA A 12 42.81 34.74 1.64
CA ALA A 12 42.10 33.46 1.60
C ALA A 12 40.97 33.49 2.65
N ALA A 13 39.74 33.24 2.21
CA ALA A 13 38.59 33.12 3.08
C ALA A 13 38.83 31.95 4.04
N GLY A 14 39.06 32.25 5.32
CA GLY A 14 39.20 31.23 6.36
C GLY A 14 37.92 30.40 6.49
N PRO A 15 38.01 29.17 7.05
CA PRO A 15 36.85 28.32 7.24
C PRO A 15 35.79 29.05 8.07
N ALA A 16 34.56 29.12 7.55
CA ALA A 16 33.44 29.77 8.22
C ALA A 16 33.25 29.19 9.63
N GLY A 17 33.19 30.07 10.64
CA GLY A 17 33.07 29.68 12.04
C GLY A 17 31.80 28.85 12.34
N PRO A 18 31.75 28.15 13.49
CA PRO A 18 30.65 27.26 13.85
C PRO A 18 29.25 27.92 13.81
N ALA A 19 29.15 29.23 14.11
CA ALA A 19 27.91 29.99 14.01
C ALA A 19 27.42 30.19 12.55
N ALA A 20 28.34 30.40 11.60
CA ALA A 20 28.00 30.52 10.18
C ALA A 20 27.64 29.17 9.55
N ARG A 21 28.23 28.07 10.06
CA ARG A 21 27.81 26.70 9.72
C ARG A 21 26.41 26.39 10.26
N ALA A 22 26.06 26.84 11.46
CA ALA A 22 24.72 26.69 12.04
C ALA A 22 23.67 27.53 11.28
N ALA A 23 24.00 28.75 10.87
CA ALA A 23 23.11 29.62 10.08
C ALA A 23 22.77 29.07 8.68
N ALA A 24 23.53 28.10 8.17
CA ALA A 24 23.26 27.46 6.88
C ALA A 24 22.17 26.38 6.95
N TRP A 25 21.86 25.85 8.13
CA TRP A 25 20.85 24.81 8.31
C TRP A 25 19.56 25.39 8.86
N GLN A 26 18.44 25.00 8.27
CA GLN A 26 17.12 25.41 8.72
C GLN A 26 16.25 24.16 8.89
N VAL A 27 15.47 24.14 9.96
CA VAL A 27 14.51 23.09 10.25
C VAL A 27 13.15 23.74 10.39
N GLU A 28 12.18 23.20 9.69
CA GLU A 28 10.80 23.66 9.72
C GLU A 28 9.86 22.49 10.00
N VAL A 29 8.75 22.75 10.71
CA VAL A 29 7.67 21.78 10.88
C VAL A 29 6.37 22.40 10.41
N ARG A 30 5.94 22.01 9.21
CA ARG A 30 4.66 22.39 8.63
C ARG A 30 3.53 21.56 9.26
N ARG A 31 2.42 22.24 9.56
CA ARG A 31 1.24 21.66 10.24
C ARG A 31 -0.07 22.00 9.57
N ASP A 32 -0.03 22.95 8.64
CA ASP A 32 -1.14 23.40 7.83
C ASP A 32 -1.45 22.38 6.74
N GLU A 33 -2.75 22.23 6.43
CA GLU A 33 -3.23 21.17 5.53
C GLU A 33 -2.76 21.34 4.07
N GLY A 34 -2.46 22.59 3.67
CA GLY A 34 -2.00 22.92 2.33
C GLY A 34 -0.53 22.59 2.07
N ALA A 35 0.27 22.33 3.10
CA ALA A 35 1.73 22.21 2.99
C ALA A 35 2.18 21.15 1.97
N LEU A 36 1.49 20.01 1.87
CA LEU A 36 1.85 18.94 0.92
C LEU A 36 1.60 19.36 -0.54
N LEU A 37 0.60 20.20 -0.79
CA LEU A 37 0.31 20.74 -2.12
C LEU A 37 1.25 21.90 -2.45
N GLU A 38 1.43 22.83 -1.51
CA GLU A 38 2.32 23.99 -1.67
C GLU A 38 3.79 23.59 -1.91
N LEU A 39 4.25 22.52 -1.25
CA LEU A 39 5.62 22.02 -1.36
C LEU A 39 5.76 20.84 -2.32
N ALA A 40 4.73 20.53 -3.12
CA ALA A 40 4.72 19.34 -3.97
C ALA A 40 5.93 19.30 -4.92
N ASP A 41 6.28 20.42 -5.54
CA ASP A 41 7.40 20.52 -6.47
C ASP A 41 8.75 20.32 -5.77
N GLU A 42 8.96 20.98 -4.62
CA GLU A 42 10.19 20.81 -3.83
C GLU A 42 10.35 19.37 -3.29
N LEU A 43 9.24 18.76 -2.85
CA LEU A 43 9.22 17.37 -2.40
C LEU A 43 9.49 16.41 -3.56
N ARG A 44 8.97 16.70 -4.76
CA ARG A 44 9.25 15.93 -5.98
C ARG A 44 10.72 15.99 -6.33
N GLU A 45 11.29 17.20 -6.37
CA GLU A 45 12.71 17.39 -6.61
C GLU A 45 13.59 16.66 -5.59
N LEU A 46 13.21 16.70 -4.30
CA LEU A 46 13.91 15.93 -3.27
C LEU A 46 13.78 14.43 -3.52
N TYR A 47 12.57 13.93 -3.81
CA TYR A 47 12.30 12.52 -4.12
C TYR A 47 13.19 12.00 -5.27
N GLU A 48 13.36 12.78 -6.34
CA GLU A 48 14.23 12.41 -7.47
C GLU A 48 15.71 12.28 -7.09
N ARG A 49 16.15 12.98 -6.03
CA ARG A 49 17.52 12.89 -5.50
C ARG A 49 17.69 11.80 -4.45
N CYS A 50 16.62 11.10 -4.06
CA CYS A 50 16.64 10.07 -3.04
C CYS A 50 16.67 8.68 -3.68
N PRO A 51 17.84 8.07 -3.94
CA PRO A 51 17.94 6.81 -4.67
C PRO A 51 17.22 5.64 -3.98
N GLU A 52 17.07 5.70 -2.65
CA GLU A 52 16.39 4.67 -1.86
C GLU A 52 14.90 4.95 -1.62
N ALA A 53 14.38 6.10 -2.06
CA ALA A 53 12.97 6.40 -1.94
C ALA A 53 12.13 5.42 -2.75
N THR A 54 11.03 4.98 -2.15
CA THR A 54 10.03 4.13 -2.81
C THR A 54 8.88 4.99 -3.33
N PRO A 55 8.07 4.50 -4.28
CA PRO A 55 6.92 5.26 -4.79
C PRO A 55 5.97 5.79 -3.70
N PHE A 56 5.94 5.14 -2.52
CA PHE A 56 5.14 5.55 -1.37
C PHE A 56 5.62 6.84 -0.68
N GLN A 57 6.80 7.36 -1.02
CA GLN A 57 7.28 8.68 -0.57
C GLN A 57 7.12 9.77 -1.64
N SER A 58 6.49 9.48 -2.78
CA SER A 58 6.27 10.50 -3.81
C SER A 58 5.22 11.52 -3.34
N PRO A 59 5.32 12.80 -3.78
CA PRO A 59 4.33 13.81 -3.42
C PRO A 59 2.94 13.46 -3.98
N GLU A 60 2.85 12.78 -5.13
CA GLU A 60 1.57 12.34 -5.70
C GLU A 60 0.84 11.37 -4.75
N TRP A 61 1.56 10.40 -4.20
CA TRP A 61 1.02 9.42 -3.25
C TRP A 61 0.60 10.09 -1.94
N LEU A 62 1.50 10.90 -1.38
CA LEU A 62 1.31 11.52 -0.07
C LEU A 62 0.19 12.57 -0.07
N SER A 63 0.12 13.42 -1.09
CA SER A 63 -0.90 14.47 -1.20
C SER A 63 -2.29 13.87 -1.44
N ALA A 64 -2.42 12.92 -2.37
CA ALA A 64 -3.68 12.23 -2.61
C ALA A 64 -4.13 11.47 -1.36
N TRP A 65 -3.22 10.80 -0.64
CA TRP A 65 -3.58 10.14 0.61
C TRP A 65 -4.08 11.14 1.65
N TRP A 66 -3.39 12.28 1.81
CA TRP A 66 -3.80 13.31 2.75
C TRP A 66 -5.19 13.88 2.43
N GLY A 67 -5.52 14.07 1.15
CA GLY A 67 -6.84 14.54 0.73
C GLY A 67 -8.00 13.63 1.17
N TRP A 68 -7.79 12.30 1.16
CA TRP A 68 -8.87 11.33 1.43
C TRP A 68 -8.83 10.68 2.82
N TYR A 69 -7.66 10.66 3.47
CA TYR A 69 -7.43 10.03 4.77
C TYR A 69 -6.91 11.00 5.83
N GLY A 70 -6.37 12.15 5.42
CA GLY A 70 -5.82 13.15 6.31
C GLY A 70 -6.89 13.63 7.30
N ILE A 71 -6.42 13.94 8.52
CA ILE A 71 -7.28 14.51 9.55
C ILE A 71 -6.71 15.87 9.89
N ARG A 72 -7.57 16.89 9.81
CA ARG A 72 -7.20 18.27 10.07
C ARG A 72 -6.51 18.44 11.43
N GLY A 73 -5.43 19.22 11.45
CA GLY A 73 -4.59 19.48 12.62
C GLY A 73 -3.57 18.39 12.93
N ARG A 74 -3.60 17.25 12.22
CA ARG A 74 -2.70 16.11 12.49
C ARG A 74 -1.42 16.10 11.67
N LEU A 75 -1.30 16.91 10.61
CA LEU A 75 -0.11 16.92 9.75
C LEU A 75 1.15 17.34 10.52
N ARG A 76 2.24 16.60 10.36
CA ARG A 76 3.56 16.96 10.87
C ARG A 76 4.60 16.69 9.78
N LEU A 77 4.75 17.64 8.85
CA LEU A 77 5.76 17.56 7.80
C LEU A 77 7.03 18.27 8.29
N VAL A 78 8.04 17.50 8.66
CA VAL A 78 9.34 18.04 9.09
C VAL A 78 10.24 18.19 7.88
N LEU A 79 10.84 19.37 7.72
CA LEU A 79 11.67 19.74 6.60
C LEU A 79 13.04 20.17 7.11
N VAL A 80 14.10 19.74 6.43
CA VAL A 80 15.46 20.21 6.67
C VAL A 80 16.00 20.84 5.40
N ARG A 81 16.46 22.09 5.52
CA ARG A 81 17.05 22.84 4.42
C ARG A 81 18.52 23.13 4.70
N TYR A 82 19.33 23.09 3.65
CA TYR A 82 20.70 23.57 3.66
C TYR A 82 20.84 24.71 2.65
N ARG A 83 21.18 25.91 3.12
CA ARG A 83 21.27 27.14 2.31
C ARG A 83 20.02 27.36 1.44
N GLY A 84 18.84 27.18 2.03
CA GLY A 84 17.53 27.35 1.38
C GLY A 84 17.02 26.11 0.62
N ARG A 85 17.90 25.20 0.19
CA ARG A 85 17.51 23.99 -0.56
C ARG A 85 16.96 22.91 0.37
N LEU A 86 15.83 22.30 0.02
CA LEU A 86 15.29 21.15 0.74
C LEU A 86 16.17 19.90 0.54
N VAL A 87 16.66 19.35 1.65
CA VAL A 87 17.61 18.21 1.65
C VAL A 87 17.13 17.01 2.48
N ALA A 88 16.13 17.16 3.34
CA ALA A 88 15.44 16.03 3.95
C ALA A 88 13.99 16.39 4.30
N ALA A 89 13.11 15.38 4.29
CA ALA A 89 11.72 15.53 4.68
C ALA A 89 11.20 14.27 5.40
N ALA A 90 10.44 14.46 6.48
CA ALA A 90 9.71 13.40 7.17
C ALA A 90 8.21 13.71 7.16
N PRO A 91 7.44 13.13 6.22
CA PRO A 91 5.99 13.28 6.15
C PRO A 91 5.32 12.40 7.20
N LEU A 92 4.94 13.01 8.32
CA LEU A 92 4.30 12.33 9.46
C LEU A 92 2.92 12.90 9.76
N MET A 93 2.16 12.18 10.56
CA MET A 93 0.94 12.65 11.20
C MET A 93 0.85 12.21 12.65
N THR A 94 0.09 12.96 13.45
CA THR A 94 -0.25 12.53 14.81
C THR A 94 -1.30 11.43 14.77
N ALA A 95 -1.12 10.39 15.58
CA ALA A 95 -2.09 9.32 15.76
C ALA A 95 -2.16 8.87 17.22
N GLY A 96 -3.26 8.21 17.57
CA GLY A 96 -3.37 7.42 18.80
C GLY A 96 -3.26 5.95 18.45
N ARG A 97 -2.41 5.20 19.16
CA ARG A 97 -2.27 3.75 18.98
C ARG A 97 -2.30 3.06 20.33
N TRP A 98 -3.31 2.24 20.58
CA TRP A 98 -3.53 1.57 21.87
C TRP A 98 -3.56 2.53 23.07
N GLY A 99 -4.15 3.72 22.89
CA GLY A 99 -4.18 4.79 23.89
C GLY A 99 -2.90 5.64 23.98
N PHE A 100 -1.86 5.32 23.21
CA PHE A 100 -0.61 6.09 23.21
C PHE A 100 -0.58 7.16 22.12
N PRO A 101 -0.19 8.41 22.43
CA PRO A 101 -0.01 9.46 21.42
C PRO A 101 1.33 9.27 20.69
N VAL A 102 1.26 8.96 19.40
CA VAL A 102 2.43 8.68 18.56
C VAL A 102 2.44 9.55 17.30
N LEU A 103 3.59 9.61 16.65
CA LEU A 103 3.67 10.02 15.24
C LEU A 103 3.78 8.77 14.37
N VAL A 104 3.09 8.77 13.24
CA VAL A 104 3.14 7.71 12.22
C VAL A 104 3.41 8.33 10.86
N PRO A 105 4.03 7.60 9.92
CA PRO A 105 4.12 8.03 8.53
C PRO A 105 2.76 8.30 7.91
N ILE A 106 2.68 9.33 7.09
CA ILE A 106 1.54 9.51 6.20
C ILE A 106 1.42 8.26 5.32
N ALA A 107 0.20 7.83 5.06
CA ALA A 107 -0.08 6.64 4.25
C ALA A 107 0.45 5.30 4.78
N GLU A 108 0.83 5.17 6.08
CA GLU A 108 1.36 3.89 6.61
C GLU A 108 0.40 2.69 6.46
N GLY A 109 -0.92 2.95 6.34
CA GLY A 109 -1.93 1.90 6.17
C GLY A 109 -2.03 1.35 4.75
N GLN A 110 -1.65 2.15 3.75
CA GLN A 110 -1.82 1.87 2.31
C GLN A 110 -0.46 1.67 1.61
N SER A 111 0.63 2.02 2.29
CA SER A 111 2.00 1.91 1.78
C SER A 111 2.65 0.61 2.23
N ASP A 112 3.39 -0.02 1.32
CA ASP A 112 4.13 -1.24 1.61
C ASP A 112 5.53 -0.98 2.18
N PHE A 113 6.03 0.25 2.04
CA PHE A 113 7.23 0.73 2.68
C PHE A 113 6.99 2.11 3.30
N THR A 114 7.54 2.33 4.49
CA THR A 114 7.63 3.69 5.05
C THR A 114 9.08 4.11 5.19
N ASP A 115 9.36 5.36 4.81
CA ASP A 115 10.67 5.97 4.96
C ASP A 115 10.54 7.50 5.00
N PHE A 116 11.67 8.17 5.25
CA PHE A 116 11.85 9.59 5.05
C PHE A 116 12.59 9.85 3.73
N LEU A 117 12.55 11.11 3.28
CA LEU A 117 13.33 11.57 2.15
C LEU A 117 14.62 12.22 2.65
N LEU A 118 15.73 11.94 1.98
CA LEU A 118 17.07 12.46 2.29
C LEU A 118 17.91 12.52 1.04
N ASP A 119 18.41 13.70 0.71
CA ASP A 119 19.45 13.89 -0.29
C ASP A 119 20.77 13.34 0.27
N PRO A 120 21.34 12.26 -0.31
CA PRO A 120 22.53 11.61 0.24
C PRO A 120 23.76 12.51 0.23
N ALA A 121 23.81 13.56 -0.61
CA ALA A 121 24.89 14.54 -0.62
C ALA A 121 24.99 15.34 0.69
N TYR A 122 23.92 15.34 1.50
CA TYR A 122 23.83 16.09 2.75
C TYR A 122 23.61 15.19 3.97
N ALA A 123 23.77 13.86 3.84
CA ALA A 123 23.36 12.88 4.84
C ALA A 123 23.86 13.18 6.25
N ASP A 124 25.16 13.44 6.42
CA ASP A 124 25.77 13.64 7.75
C ASP A 124 25.11 14.77 8.55
N GLY A 125 24.87 15.91 7.92
CA GLY A 125 24.25 17.07 8.56
C GLY A 125 22.73 16.97 8.61
N ALA A 126 22.09 16.52 7.53
CA ALA A 126 20.63 16.49 7.44
C ALA A 126 20.01 15.46 8.38
N VAL A 127 20.62 14.26 8.53
CA VAL A 127 20.14 13.23 9.46
C VAL A 127 20.19 13.72 10.90
N GLU A 128 21.25 14.44 11.28
CA GLU A 128 21.38 14.99 12.63
C GLU A 128 20.31 16.04 12.93
N HIS A 129 20.11 16.99 12.03
CA HIS A 129 19.06 18.02 12.18
C HIS A 129 17.66 17.40 12.18
N LEU A 130 17.42 16.42 11.30
CA LEU A 130 16.15 15.70 11.24
C LEU A 130 15.89 14.92 12.53
N ALA A 131 16.86 14.17 13.05
CA ALA A 131 16.72 13.39 14.28
C ALA A 131 16.42 14.29 15.49
N ARG A 132 17.13 15.42 15.64
CA ARG A 132 16.87 16.39 16.72
C ARG A 132 15.48 17.03 16.59
N ALA A 133 15.09 17.44 15.38
CA ALA A 133 13.78 18.02 15.11
C ALA A 133 12.64 17.05 15.44
N LEU A 134 12.79 15.81 14.94
CA LEU A 134 11.88 14.72 15.19
C LEU A 134 11.78 14.41 16.68
N HIS A 135 12.88 14.39 17.43
CA HIS A 135 12.90 14.14 18.88
C HIS A 135 12.29 15.28 19.70
N GLY A 136 12.49 16.54 19.29
CA GLY A 136 12.08 17.74 20.02
C GLY A 136 10.57 18.07 20.02
N MET A 137 9.77 17.50 19.12
CA MET A 137 8.31 17.71 19.15
C MET A 137 7.65 17.25 20.47
N ARG A 138 6.75 18.06 21.03
CA ARG A 138 6.14 17.78 22.33
C ARG A 138 4.86 16.95 22.24
N GLY A 139 4.49 16.34 23.37
CA GLY A 139 3.19 15.70 23.61
C GLY A 139 3.01 14.30 23.04
N ARG A 140 4.02 13.70 22.39
CA ARG A 140 3.97 12.38 21.74
C ARG A 140 5.07 11.52 22.35
N CYS A 141 4.75 10.27 22.69
CA CYS A 141 5.71 9.41 23.36
C CYS A 141 6.71 8.78 22.38
N ALA A 142 6.29 8.47 21.14
CA ALA A 142 7.14 7.81 20.15
C ALA A 142 6.82 8.21 18.70
N ILE A 143 7.73 7.85 17.79
CA ILE A 143 7.47 7.73 16.35
C ILE A 143 7.42 6.23 16.03
N ASP A 144 6.32 5.77 15.45
CA ASP A 144 6.09 4.37 15.10
C ASP A 144 6.21 4.20 13.58
N LEU A 145 7.34 3.68 13.12
CA LEU A 145 7.65 3.50 11.71
C LEU A 145 7.53 2.01 11.37
N ARG A 146 6.52 1.63 10.60
CA ARG A 146 6.27 0.24 10.17
C ARG A 146 6.76 0.00 8.76
N GLU A 147 7.11 -1.23 8.42
CA GLU A 147 7.52 -1.59 7.06
C GLU A 147 8.73 -0.78 6.55
N VAL A 148 9.68 -0.53 7.44
CA VAL A 148 10.94 0.13 7.15
C VAL A 148 11.86 -0.85 6.42
N ARG A 149 12.22 -0.56 5.17
CA ARG A 149 13.13 -1.40 4.38
C ARG A 149 14.58 -1.28 4.86
N PRO A 150 15.40 -2.33 4.71
CA PRO A 150 16.84 -2.23 4.89
C PRO A 150 17.45 -1.11 4.03
N GLY A 151 18.38 -0.34 4.61
CA GLY A 151 19.03 0.78 3.93
C GLY A 151 18.25 2.11 3.94
N SER A 152 17.01 2.12 4.46
CA SER A 152 16.17 3.31 4.60
C SER A 152 16.82 4.47 5.37
N VAL A 153 16.32 5.68 5.11
CA VAL A 153 16.69 6.91 5.85
C VAL A 153 16.34 6.77 7.33
N VAL A 154 15.24 6.11 7.65
CA VAL A 154 14.83 5.81 9.02
C VAL A 154 15.95 5.09 9.81
N HIS A 155 16.67 4.14 9.21
CA HIS A 155 17.81 3.51 9.90
C HIS A 155 18.94 4.51 10.20
N GLN A 156 19.17 5.48 9.31
CA GLN A 156 20.17 6.53 9.54
C GLN A 156 19.76 7.42 10.71
N VAL A 157 18.48 7.82 10.75
CA VAL A 157 17.91 8.60 11.85
C VAL A 157 17.95 7.80 13.16
N ALA A 158 17.62 6.51 13.13
CA ALA A 158 17.67 5.65 14.32
C ALA A 158 19.07 5.56 14.93
N ARG A 159 20.13 5.50 14.09
CA ARG A 159 21.53 5.51 14.57
C ARG A 159 21.96 6.82 15.22
N ARG A 160 21.33 7.94 14.85
CA ARG A 160 21.60 9.28 15.42
C ARG A 160 20.51 9.72 16.40
N TRP A 161 19.63 8.79 16.80
CA TRP A 161 18.47 9.12 17.61
C TRP A 161 18.89 9.44 19.05
N PRO A 162 18.49 10.59 19.62
CA PRO A 162 18.86 10.94 21.00
C PRO A 162 18.23 10.04 22.08
N GLY A 163 17.08 9.43 21.77
CA GLY A 163 16.35 8.57 22.69
C GLY A 163 16.64 7.08 22.51
N ARG A 164 15.84 6.23 23.16
CA ARG A 164 15.88 4.77 22.91
C ARG A 164 15.17 4.43 21.61
N THR A 165 15.70 3.43 20.92
CA THR A 165 15.12 2.87 19.68
C THR A 165 14.83 1.39 19.86
N TRP A 166 13.66 0.93 19.39
CA TRP A 166 13.30 -0.49 19.43
C TRP A 166 12.97 -0.97 18.01
N PRO A 167 13.93 -1.62 17.33
CA PRO A 167 13.67 -2.33 16.09
C PRO A 167 13.00 -3.68 16.39
N MET A 168 12.07 -4.09 15.54
CA MET A 168 11.45 -5.42 15.56
C MET A 168 11.15 -5.87 14.12
N PRO A 169 11.04 -7.19 13.85
CA PRO A 169 10.65 -7.67 12.53
C PRO A 169 9.25 -7.16 12.13
N ALA A 170 9.07 -6.85 10.84
CA ALA A 170 7.79 -6.52 10.22
C ALA A 170 7.46 -7.53 9.10
N SER A 171 6.85 -7.10 7.99
CA SER A 171 6.56 -8.02 6.88
C SER A 171 7.83 -8.43 6.12
N VAL A 172 7.79 -9.62 5.52
CA VAL A 172 8.74 -10.03 4.48
C VAL A 172 8.21 -9.53 3.14
N CYS A 173 9.09 -8.93 2.35
CA CYS A 173 8.88 -8.61 0.95
C CYS A 173 9.64 -9.59 0.05
N MET A 174 9.17 -9.76 -1.18
CA MET A 174 9.77 -10.69 -2.14
C MET A 174 10.27 -9.97 -3.37
N GLU A 175 11.55 -10.15 -3.68
CA GLU A 175 12.22 -9.50 -4.80
C GLU A 175 12.69 -10.53 -5.84
N LEU A 176 12.40 -10.25 -7.10
CA LEU A 176 12.93 -10.96 -8.25
C LEU A 176 13.92 -10.03 -8.95
N PRO A 177 15.13 -10.49 -9.30
CA PRO A 177 16.03 -9.70 -10.12
C PRO A 177 15.37 -9.38 -11.46
N CYS A 178 15.67 -8.19 -11.99
CA CYS A 178 15.18 -7.75 -13.29
C CYS A 178 15.82 -8.58 -14.39
N THR A 179 15.08 -9.58 -14.88
CA THR A 179 15.49 -10.46 -15.97
C THR A 179 14.32 -10.70 -16.92
N ASP A 180 14.56 -11.40 -18.02
CA ASP A 180 13.47 -11.95 -18.81
C ASP A 180 12.64 -12.99 -18.02
N ILE A 181 11.37 -13.17 -18.38
CA ILE A 181 10.53 -14.22 -17.81
C ILE A 181 11.12 -15.61 -18.08
N ALA A 182 11.77 -15.83 -19.23
CA ALA A 182 12.46 -17.06 -19.55
C ALA A 182 13.59 -17.37 -18.55
N GLU A 183 14.38 -16.35 -18.17
CA GLU A 183 15.44 -16.48 -17.17
C GLU A 183 14.90 -16.68 -15.75
N VAL A 184 13.70 -16.16 -15.44
CA VAL A 184 12.99 -16.53 -14.20
C VAL A 184 12.66 -18.03 -14.22
N MET A 185 12.23 -18.58 -15.36
CA MET A 185 11.92 -20.00 -15.47
C MET A 185 13.16 -20.89 -15.30
N ASP A 186 14.33 -20.44 -15.75
CA ASP A 186 15.58 -21.20 -15.65
C ASP A 186 16.09 -21.35 -14.21
N ARG A 187 15.61 -20.50 -13.29
CA ARG A 187 15.90 -20.62 -11.85
C ARG A 187 15.03 -21.67 -11.15
N LEU A 188 13.99 -22.17 -11.83
CA LEU A 188 13.07 -23.17 -11.28
C LEU A 188 13.61 -24.60 -11.53
N PRO A 189 13.24 -25.58 -10.70
CA PRO A 189 13.53 -26.99 -10.97
C PRO A 189 12.96 -27.40 -12.34
N ARG A 190 13.67 -28.29 -13.06
CA ARG A 190 13.35 -28.71 -14.44
C ARG A 190 11.86 -29.03 -14.67
N ARG A 191 11.24 -29.79 -13.76
CA ARG A 191 9.80 -30.14 -13.84
C ARG A 191 8.89 -28.91 -13.73
N SER A 192 9.17 -28.01 -12.80
CA SER A 192 8.41 -26.77 -12.59
C SER A 192 8.60 -25.78 -13.73
N ALA A 193 9.83 -25.62 -14.22
CA ALA A 193 10.15 -24.79 -15.38
C ALA A 193 9.36 -25.24 -16.63
N GLY A 194 9.33 -26.55 -16.91
CA GLY A 194 8.57 -27.12 -18.02
C GLY A 194 7.07 -26.82 -17.93
N LYS A 195 6.46 -27.01 -16.75
CA LYS A 195 5.05 -26.67 -16.49
C LYS A 195 4.76 -25.19 -16.72
N MET A 196 5.66 -24.31 -16.27
CA MET A 196 5.45 -22.87 -16.36
C MET A 196 5.64 -22.34 -17.78
N ARG A 197 6.61 -22.88 -18.53
CA ARG A 197 6.76 -22.59 -19.98
C ARG A 197 5.53 -23.06 -20.77
N ALA A 198 4.91 -24.19 -20.41
CA ALA A 198 3.65 -24.62 -21.02
C ALA A 198 2.50 -23.66 -20.71
N LYS A 199 2.43 -23.13 -19.49
CA LYS A 199 1.43 -22.10 -19.11
C LYS A 199 1.64 -20.79 -19.87
N LEU A 200 2.88 -20.34 -20.08
CA LEU A 200 3.18 -19.17 -20.92
C LEU A 200 2.68 -19.38 -22.35
N ARG A 201 3.02 -20.51 -22.98
CA ARG A 201 2.48 -20.83 -24.32
C ARG A 201 0.95 -20.86 -24.35
N LYS A 202 0.31 -21.35 -23.29
CA LYS A 202 -1.16 -21.33 -23.18
C LYS A 202 -1.71 -19.90 -23.12
N ILE A 203 -1.04 -18.98 -22.41
CA ILE A 203 -1.39 -17.56 -22.39
C ILE A 203 -1.30 -16.98 -23.81
N ASP A 204 -0.19 -17.25 -24.51
CA ASP A 204 0.06 -16.73 -25.86
C ASP A 204 -0.98 -17.22 -26.87
N VAL A 205 -1.30 -18.52 -26.85
CA VAL A 205 -2.31 -19.13 -27.74
C VAL A 205 -3.73 -18.65 -27.40
N ARG A 206 -4.00 -18.22 -26.16
CA ARG A 206 -5.33 -17.76 -25.76
C ARG A 206 -5.72 -16.41 -26.39
N GLY A 207 -4.75 -15.67 -26.92
CA GLY A 207 -4.99 -14.37 -27.54
C GLY A 207 -5.34 -13.26 -26.54
N VAL A 208 -4.86 -13.37 -25.29
CA VAL A 208 -4.99 -12.28 -24.32
C VAL A 208 -4.06 -11.14 -24.75
N THR A 209 -4.62 -9.99 -25.06
CA THR A 209 -3.86 -8.78 -25.40
C THR A 209 -3.66 -7.93 -24.16
N VAL A 210 -2.54 -7.23 -24.10
CA VAL A 210 -2.21 -6.29 -23.02
C VAL A 210 -1.91 -4.93 -23.62
N GLU A 211 -2.37 -3.89 -22.96
CA GLU A 211 -2.04 -2.50 -23.27
C GLU A 211 -1.67 -1.73 -22.01
N THR A 212 -0.76 -0.77 -22.15
CA THR A 212 -0.47 0.20 -21.10
C THR A 212 -1.42 1.38 -21.25
N VAL A 213 -2.09 1.74 -20.17
CA VAL A 213 -3.07 2.82 -20.15
C VAL A 213 -2.37 4.18 -20.16
N PRO A 214 -2.79 5.14 -21.00
CA PRO A 214 -2.22 6.47 -21.01
C PRO A 214 -2.68 7.30 -19.79
N PRO A 215 -1.96 8.39 -19.41
CA PRO A 215 -2.23 9.14 -18.19
C PRO A 215 -3.65 9.69 -18.04
N GLU A 216 -4.29 10.06 -19.15
CA GLU A 216 -5.66 10.59 -19.21
C GLU A 216 -6.72 9.55 -18.85
N GLU A 217 -6.48 8.27 -19.13
CA GLU A 217 -7.40 7.16 -18.83
C GLU A 217 -7.07 6.45 -17.51
N ALA A 218 -5.96 6.79 -16.87
CA ALA A 218 -5.44 6.05 -15.71
C ALA A 218 -6.41 5.99 -14.53
N ALA A 219 -7.11 7.09 -14.22
CA ALA A 219 -8.08 7.13 -13.11
C ALA A 219 -9.24 6.15 -13.35
N ASP A 220 -9.78 6.12 -14.57
CA ASP A 220 -10.89 5.23 -14.95
C ASP A 220 -10.43 3.77 -15.03
N ALA A 221 -9.21 3.52 -15.52
CA ALA A 221 -8.64 2.18 -15.53
C ALA A 221 -8.40 1.62 -14.11
N ILE A 222 -8.00 2.46 -13.16
CA ILE A 222 -7.86 2.08 -11.74
C ILE A 222 -9.25 1.84 -11.12
N ALA A 223 -10.24 2.66 -11.46
CA ALA A 223 -11.62 2.41 -11.07
C ALA A 223 -12.11 1.03 -11.55
N ALA A 224 -11.89 0.70 -12.82
CA ALA A 224 -12.23 -0.61 -13.39
C ALA A 224 -11.41 -1.76 -12.76
N LEU A 225 -10.14 -1.53 -12.44
CA LEU A 225 -9.30 -2.47 -11.69
C LEU A 225 -9.91 -2.82 -10.34
N LEU A 226 -10.38 -1.82 -9.59
CA LEU A 226 -11.00 -2.05 -8.28
C LEU A 226 -12.33 -2.81 -8.38
N ASP A 227 -13.10 -2.59 -9.45
CA ASP A 227 -14.30 -3.38 -9.73
C ASP A 227 -13.95 -4.84 -10.02
N LEU A 228 -12.91 -5.09 -10.82
CA LEU A 228 -12.40 -6.44 -11.08
C LEU A 228 -11.84 -7.08 -9.80
N HIS A 229 -11.15 -6.31 -8.97
CA HIS A 229 -10.64 -6.76 -7.69
C HIS A 229 -11.78 -7.18 -6.75
N ALA A 230 -12.82 -6.36 -6.62
CA ALA A 230 -14.00 -6.71 -5.82
C ALA A 230 -14.71 -7.97 -6.34
N ARG A 231 -14.83 -8.14 -7.67
CA ARG A 231 -15.39 -9.36 -8.30
C ARG A 231 -14.55 -10.60 -7.99
N GLN A 232 -13.23 -10.48 -8.09
CA GLN A 232 -12.28 -11.56 -7.79
C GLN A 232 -12.48 -12.13 -6.38
N TRP A 233 -12.86 -11.29 -5.43
CA TRP A 233 -12.97 -11.63 -4.01
C TRP A 233 -14.41 -11.85 -3.53
N ARG A 234 -15.42 -11.90 -4.42
CA ARG A 234 -16.79 -12.23 -4.00
C ARG A 234 -16.84 -13.60 -3.31
N GLY A 235 -17.53 -13.64 -2.17
CA GLY A 235 -17.63 -14.83 -1.33
C GLY A 235 -16.33 -15.22 -0.62
N ARG A 236 -15.31 -14.36 -0.64
CA ARG A 236 -14.00 -14.61 -0.01
C ARG A 236 -13.58 -13.42 0.85
N PRO A 237 -12.80 -13.62 1.93
CA PRO A 237 -12.27 -12.50 2.70
C PRO A 237 -11.33 -11.64 1.85
N MET A 238 -11.69 -10.38 1.66
CA MET A 238 -10.84 -9.34 1.05
C MET A 238 -10.37 -8.37 2.14
N ASN A 239 -9.26 -7.67 1.91
CA ASN A 239 -8.92 -6.51 2.74
C ASN A 239 -10.14 -5.54 2.80
N PRO A 240 -10.74 -5.29 3.97
CA PRO A 240 -11.94 -4.47 4.08
C PRO A 240 -11.73 -2.99 3.70
N GLU A 241 -10.47 -2.55 3.62
CA GLU A 241 -10.17 -1.21 3.13
C GLU A 241 -10.36 -1.10 1.61
N HIS A 242 -10.15 -2.18 0.85
CA HIS A 242 -10.26 -2.16 -0.62
C HIS A 242 -11.70 -1.97 -1.11
N SER A 243 -12.69 -2.14 -0.23
CA SER A 243 -14.11 -1.86 -0.53
C SER A 243 -14.54 -0.44 -0.13
N ARG A 244 -13.65 0.40 0.40
CA ARG A 244 -13.98 1.75 0.86
C ARG A 244 -13.83 2.76 -0.27
N GLU A 245 -14.77 3.70 -0.34
CA GLU A 245 -14.74 4.79 -1.33
C GLU A 245 -13.47 5.64 -1.20
N ARG A 246 -13.01 5.93 0.03
CA ARG A 246 -11.76 6.67 0.25
C ARG A 246 -10.53 5.97 -0.35
N PHE A 247 -10.49 4.64 -0.35
CA PHE A 247 -9.39 3.88 -0.96
C PHE A 247 -9.45 3.98 -2.47
N ARG A 248 -10.64 3.82 -3.03
CA ARG A 248 -10.89 3.98 -4.46
C ARG A 248 -10.49 5.36 -4.96
N ARG A 249 -10.89 6.42 -4.25
CA ARG A 249 -10.57 7.80 -4.61
C ARG A 249 -9.08 8.09 -4.51
N HIS A 250 -8.46 7.70 -3.39
CA HIS A 250 -7.03 7.84 -3.21
C HIS A 250 -6.24 7.14 -4.31
N LEU A 251 -6.56 5.88 -4.62
CA LEU A 251 -5.79 5.12 -5.60
C LEU A 251 -5.97 5.67 -7.03
N ALA A 252 -7.18 6.08 -7.40
CA ALA A 252 -7.43 6.69 -8.71
C ALA A 252 -6.68 8.02 -8.87
N GLU A 253 -6.72 8.89 -7.86
CA GLU A 253 -6.03 10.19 -7.88
C GLU A 253 -4.50 10.04 -7.84
N ALA A 254 -3.98 9.27 -6.88
CA ALA A 254 -2.55 9.00 -6.74
C ALA A 254 -2.02 8.30 -7.99
N GLY A 255 -2.70 7.25 -8.44
CA GLY A 255 -2.27 6.47 -9.60
C GLY A 255 -2.27 7.27 -10.89
N ALA A 256 -3.29 8.08 -11.17
CA ALA A 256 -3.29 8.95 -12.34
C ALA A 256 -2.16 10.00 -12.30
N ALA A 257 -1.90 10.58 -11.13
CA ALA A 257 -0.77 11.49 -10.94
C ALA A 257 0.58 10.79 -11.13
N MET A 258 0.75 9.59 -10.56
CA MET A 258 1.98 8.81 -10.67
C MET A 258 2.22 8.27 -12.09
N VAL A 259 1.17 7.91 -12.84
CA VAL A 259 1.31 7.48 -14.25
C VAL A 259 1.85 8.64 -15.11
N ARG A 260 1.32 9.85 -14.94
CA ARG A 260 1.81 11.06 -15.65
C ARG A 260 3.29 11.34 -15.38
N GLU A 261 3.72 11.11 -14.15
CA GLU A 261 5.10 11.30 -13.70
C GLU A 261 6.00 10.10 -13.99
N GLY A 262 5.49 9.04 -14.63
CA GLY A 262 6.22 7.82 -14.91
C GLY A 262 6.57 6.98 -13.67
N ARG A 263 5.98 7.28 -12.51
CA ARG A 263 6.13 6.59 -11.21
C ARG A 263 5.11 5.46 -11.00
N ALA A 264 4.21 5.24 -11.95
CA ALA A 264 3.32 4.08 -12.00
C ALA A 264 2.99 3.71 -13.46
N ALA A 265 2.42 2.52 -13.66
CA ALA A 265 1.78 2.09 -14.89
C ALA A 265 0.50 1.34 -14.55
N VAL A 266 -0.51 1.46 -15.41
CA VAL A 266 -1.73 0.65 -15.34
C VAL A 266 -1.78 -0.19 -16.62
N LEU A 267 -1.99 -1.49 -16.49
CA LEU A 267 -2.10 -2.43 -17.61
C LEU A 267 -3.54 -2.94 -17.70
N ARG A 268 -4.11 -2.96 -18.91
CA ARG A 268 -5.41 -3.60 -19.19
C ARG A 268 -5.19 -4.86 -20.01
N TYR A 269 -5.82 -5.95 -19.59
CA TYR A 269 -5.77 -7.22 -20.28
C TYR A 269 -7.14 -7.53 -20.89
N HIS A 270 -7.16 -7.73 -22.20
CA HIS A 270 -8.36 -8.03 -22.95
C HIS A 270 -8.32 -9.44 -23.51
N TRP A 271 -9.46 -10.12 -23.47
CA TRP A 271 -9.64 -11.41 -24.11
C TRP A 271 -11.01 -11.42 -24.80
N ASP A 272 -11.02 -11.67 -26.11
CA ASP A 272 -12.19 -11.56 -26.99
C ASP A 272 -12.88 -10.18 -26.87
N GLY A 273 -12.07 -9.11 -26.83
CA GLY A 273 -12.53 -7.72 -26.71
C GLY A 273 -13.05 -7.32 -25.32
N ARG A 274 -13.13 -8.26 -24.37
CA ARG A 274 -13.60 -7.99 -23.01
C ARG A 274 -12.42 -7.75 -22.06
N LEU A 275 -12.52 -6.72 -21.21
CA LEU A 275 -11.57 -6.51 -20.11
C LEU A 275 -11.67 -7.67 -19.11
N VAL A 276 -10.59 -8.44 -18.97
CA VAL A 276 -10.54 -9.64 -18.11
C VAL A 276 -9.63 -9.46 -16.90
N ALA A 277 -8.62 -8.61 -16.98
CA ALA A 277 -7.79 -8.23 -15.85
C ALA A 277 -7.27 -6.80 -16.00
N SER A 278 -6.89 -6.20 -14.87
CA SER A 278 -6.20 -4.92 -14.81
C SER A 278 -5.19 -4.94 -13.67
N ASP A 279 -4.07 -4.27 -13.86
CA ASP A 279 -2.93 -4.30 -12.96
C ASP A 279 -2.36 -2.89 -12.73
N LEU A 280 -2.13 -2.53 -11.47
CA LEU A 280 -1.51 -1.28 -11.07
C LEU A 280 -0.12 -1.59 -10.54
N VAL A 281 0.86 -1.06 -11.26
CA VAL A 281 2.28 -1.29 -11.02
C VAL A 281 2.90 0.03 -10.57
N LEU A 282 3.61 0.03 -9.45
CA LEU A 282 4.32 1.20 -8.94
C LEU A 282 5.79 1.15 -9.38
N ILE A 283 6.30 2.25 -9.94
CA ILE A 283 7.64 2.31 -10.53
C ILE A 283 8.51 3.22 -9.66
N GLY A 284 9.37 2.61 -8.85
CA GLY A 284 10.35 3.31 -8.03
C GLY A 284 11.70 3.46 -8.70
N HIS A 285 12.64 4.07 -7.98
CA HIS A 285 14.02 4.22 -8.43
C HIS A 285 14.74 2.87 -8.55
N ARG A 286 14.52 2.00 -7.56
CA ARG A 286 15.21 0.69 -7.42
C ARG A 286 14.43 -0.46 -8.04
N PHE A 287 13.11 -0.46 -7.93
CA PHE A 287 12.27 -1.60 -8.27
C PHE A 287 10.95 -1.19 -8.94
N VAL A 288 10.32 -2.16 -9.59
CA VAL A 288 8.92 -2.13 -10.03
C VAL A 288 8.10 -2.98 -9.07
N GLY A 289 7.03 -2.43 -8.49
CA GLY A 289 6.22 -3.04 -7.45
C GLY A 289 4.85 -3.46 -7.97
N ALA A 290 4.55 -4.76 -7.89
CA ALA A 290 3.23 -5.29 -8.23
C ALA A 290 2.23 -4.96 -7.11
N TYR A 291 1.53 -3.82 -7.21
CA TYR A 291 0.79 -3.24 -6.08
C TYR A 291 -0.59 -3.83 -5.90
N LEU A 292 -1.42 -3.76 -6.94
CA LEU A 292 -2.78 -4.24 -6.87
C LEU A 292 -3.26 -4.66 -8.25
N TYR A 293 -3.90 -5.81 -8.33
CA TYR A 293 -4.54 -6.27 -9.57
C TYR A 293 -5.96 -6.74 -9.30
N GLY A 294 -6.77 -6.71 -10.35
CA GLY A 294 -8.11 -7.29 -10.40
C GLY A 294 -8.26 -8.17 -11.63
N ALA A 295 -8.95 -9.30 -11.49
CA ALA A 295 -9.25 -10.19 -12.60
C ALA A 295 -10.65 -10.80 -12.47
N ILE A 296 -11.31 -11.07 -13.59
CA ILE A 296 -12.56 -11.83 -13.57
C ILE A 296 -12.29 -13.25 -13.05
N PRO A 297 -13.17 -13.83 -12.19
CA PRO A 297 -12.93 -15.16 -11.61
C PRO A 297 -12.69 -16.26 -12.65
N GLU A 298 -13.38 -16.19 -13.80
CA GLU A 298 -13.34 -17.19 -14.88
C GLU A 298 -11.96 -17.25 -15.57
N LEU A 299 -11.18 -16.17 -15.51
CA LEU A 299 -9.86 -16.10 -16.12
C LEU A 299 -8.90 -17.13 -15.51
N ARG A 300 -9.06 -17.45 -14.22
CA ARG A 300 -8.19 -18.40 -13.48
C ARG A 300 -8.31 -19.84 -13.98
N GLY A 301 -9.43 -20.23 -14.58
CA GLY A 301 -9.58 -21.54 -15.23
C GLY A 301 -8.87 -21.60 -16.59
N SER A 302 -8.65 -20.44 -17.21
CA SER A 302 -8.09 -20.34 -18.56
C SER A 302 -6.58 -20.14 -18.55
N VAL A 303 -6.05 -19.27 -17.68
CA VAL A 303 -4.62 -18.87 -17.63
C VAL A 303 -4.09 -18.74 -16.21
N ASP A 304 -2.77 -18.81 -16.05
CA ASP A 304 -2.11 -18.46 -14.78
C ASP A 304 -1.97 -16.93 -14.70
N VAL A 305 -2.93 -16.27 -14.04
CA VAL A 305 -3.00 -14.79 -13.96
C VAL A 305 -1.72 -14.22 -13.37
N ALA A 306 -1.17 -14.80 -12.30
CA ALA A 306 0.07 -14.30 -11.69
C ALA A 306 1.27 -14.39 -12.64
N LEU A 307 1.35 -15.43 -13.47
CA LEU A 307 2.40 -15.55 -14.50
C LEU A 307 2.23 -14.52 -15.61
N MET A 308 0.98 -14.27 -16.02
CA MET A 308 0.64 -13.27 -17.03
C MET A 308 1.05 -11.87 -16.58
N LEU A 309 0.69 -11.46 -15.35
CA LEU A 309 1.06 -10.16 -14.80
C LEU A 309 2.58 -10.03 -14.60
N LEU A 310 3.21 -11.06 -14.01
CA LEU A 310 4.66 -11.05 -13.77
C LEU A 310 5.49 -10.87 -15.05
N ARG A 311 5.03 -11.42 -16.19
CA ARG A 311 5.68 -11.23 -17.48
C ARG A 311 5.77 -9.74 -17.84
N GLU A 312 4.69 -9.00 -17.66
CA GLU A 312 4.62 -7.58 -17.98
C GLU A 312 5.35 -6.71 -16.95
N ASP A 313 5.27 -7.05 -15.66
CA ASP A 313 6.05 -6.37 -14.61
C ASP A 313 7.56 -6.43 -14.87
N LEU A 314 8.06 -7.60 -15.29
CA LEU A 314 9.47 -7.78 -15.67
C LEU A 314 9.82 -6.97 -16.92
N ALA A 315 8.93 -6.91 -17.91
CA ALA A 315 9.12 -6.10 -19.10
C ALA A 315 9.20 -4.60 -18.77
N ILE A 316 8.32 -4.10 -17.90
CA ILE A 316 8.36 -2.72 -17.40
C ILE A 316 9.66 -2.46 -16.63
N ALA A 317 10.06 -3.37 -15.73
CA ALA A 317 11.30 -3.23 -14.98
C ALA A 317 12.51 -3.10 -15.90
N ARG A 318 12.58 -3.93 -16.95
CA ARG A 318 13.66 -3.88 -17.96
C ARG A 318 13.62 -2.58 -18.77
N ALA A 319 12.45 -2.21 -19.29
CA ALA A 319 12.29 -1.00 -20.11
C ALA A 319 12.64 0.28 -19.32
N ARG A 320 12.43 0.27 -18.00
CA ARG A 320 12.75 1.39 -17.11
C ARG A 320 14.11 1.27 -16.41
N GLY A 321 14.91 0.25 -16.73
CA GLY A 321 16.25 0.05 -16.15
C GLY A 321 16.24 -0.16 -14.63
N ARG A 322 15.21 -0.81 -14.09
CA ARG A 322 15.09 -1.09 -12.65
C ARG A 322 15.80 -2.37 -12.29
N GLN A 323 16.25 -2.48 -11.04
CA GLN A 323 17.11 -3.60 -10.62
C GLN A 323 16.31 -4.86 -10.26
N ALA A 324 15.04 -4.68 -9.86
CA ALA A 324 14.19 -5.77 -9.41
C ALA A 324 12.70 -5.52 -9.70
N VAL A 325 11.95 -6.61 -9.73
CA VAL A 325 10.50 -6.63 -9.51
C VAL A 325 10.26 -7.01 -8.05
N ASN A 326 9.55 -6.17 -7.31
CA ASN A 326 9.18 -6.41 -5.93
C ASN A 326 7.70 -6.85 -5.90
N LEU A 327 7.44 -8.06 -5.42
CA LEU A 327 6.10 -8.62 -5.21
C LEU A 327 5.44 -8.10 -3.93
N LEU A 328 6.04 -7.05 -3.35
CA LEU A 328 5.64 -6.31 -2.17
C LEU A 328 5.48 -7.21 -0.94
N ARG A 329 4.73 -6.75 0.07
CA ARG A 329 4.61 -7.45 1.36
C ARG A 329 3.84 -8.75 1.24
N GLY A 330 4.13 -9.64 2.18
CA GLY A 330 3.39 -10.88 2.38
C GLY A 330 4.09 -12.07 1.75
N GLU A 331 3.97 -13.24 2.38
CA GLU A 331 4.59 -14.50 1.94
C GLU A 331 3.56 -15.44 1.31
N GLU A 332 2.66 -14.90 0.49
CA GLU A 332 1.61 -15.68 -0.14
C GLU A 332 2.21 -16.83 -0.98
N PRO A 333 1.68 -18.07 -0.88
CA PRO A 333 2.28 -19.25 -1.54
C PRO A 333 2.49 -19.08 -3.05
N TYR A 334 1.65 -18.31 -3.73
CA TYR A 334 1.77 -18.08 -5.17
C TYR A 334 2.99 -17.25 -5.56
N LYS A 335 3.53 -16.41 -4.66
CA LYS A 335 4.75 -15.61 -4.89
C LYS A 335 6.01 -16.46 -4.73
N LEU A 336 5.97 -17.45 -3.82
CA LEU A 336 7.08 -18.36 -3.53
C LEU A 336 7.45 -19.27 -4.71
N LYS A 337 6.50 -19.56 -5.61
CA LYS A 337 6.73 -20.40 -6.79
C LYS A 337 7.79 -19.83 -7.73
N TRP A 338 8.09 -18.53 -7.63
CA TRP A 338 9.09 -17.83 -8.42
C TRP A 338 10.50 -17.83 -7.81
N ARG A 339 10.68 -18.45 -6.63
CA ARG A 339 11.92 -18.41 -5.84
C ARG A 339 12.50 -16.99 -5.66
N PRO A 340 11.68 -16.02 -5.19
CA PRO A 340 12.16 -14.67 -4.94
C PRO A 340 13.16 -14.62 -3.77
N HIS A 341 14.02 -13.61 -3.78
CA HIS A 341 14.80 -13.24 -2.62
C HIS A 341 13.87 -12.62 -1.57
N ARG A 342 13.97 -13.09 -0.32
CA ARG A 342 13.16 -12.61 0.80
C ARG A 342 13.90 -11.47 1.49
N VAL A 343 13.25 -10.32 1.58
CA VAL A 343 13.78 -9.12 2.27
C VAL A 343 12.88 -8.82 3.46
N GLN A 344 13.43 -8.91 4.67
CA GLN A 344 12.70 -8.65 5.90
C GLN A 344 12.66 -7.13 6.19
N ASN A 345 11.47 -6.53 6.16
CA ASN A 345 11.28 -5.17 6.67
C ASN A 345 11.32 -5.15 8.21
N GLN A 346 11.52 -3.97 8.77
CA GLN A 346 11.48 -3.74 10.21
C GLN A 346 10.35 -2.78 10.59
N ARG A 347 9.89 -2.89 11.82
CA ARG A 347 9.19 -1.83 12.52
C ARG A 347 10.17 -1.20 13.50
N ILE A 348 10.30 0.12 13.48
CA ILE A 348 11.23 0.87 14.30
C ILE A 348 10.44 1.86 15.13
N VAL A 349 10.46 1.67 16.45
CA VAL A 349 9.89 2.62 17.39
C VAL A 349 10.99 3.55 17.89
N LEU A 350 10.88 4.84 17.57
CA LEU A 350 11.80 5.88 18.05
C LEU A 350 11.19 6.54 19.29
N GLY A 351 11.74 6.24 20.47
CA GLY A 351 11.25 6.74 21.76
C GLY A 351 11.62 8.19 22.02
N ARG A 352 10.67 8.97 22.52
CA ARG A 352 10.86 10.41 22.78
C ARG A 352 10.71 10.75 24.26
N ALA A 353 9.69 10.19 24.90
CA ALA A 353 9.37 10.42 26.31
C ALA A 353 8.64 9.21 26.89
N PHE A 354 8.54 9.12 28.22
CA PHE A 354 7.59 8.19 28.83
C PHE A 354 6.17 8.48 28.32
N PRO A 355 5.34 7.46 27.98
CA PRO A 355 5.55 6.01 28.15
C PRO A 355 6.05 5.23 26.91
N ALA A 356 7.03 5.74 26.15
CA ALA A 356 7.55 5.05 24.95
C ALA A 356 8.02 3.59 25.17
N PRO A 357 8.72 3.23 26.27
CA PRO A 357 9.11 1.84 26.49
C PRO A 357 7.90 0.90 26.64
N VAL A 358 6.80 1.37 27.25
CA VAL A 358 5.56 0.59 27.40
C VAL A 358 4.91 0.38 26.03
N PHE A 359 4.82 1.44 25.23
CA PHE A 359 4.33 1.35 23.86
C PHE A 359 5.17 0.37 23.02
N ALA A 360 6.50 0.45 23.10
CA ALA A 360 7.40 -0.46 22.39
C ALA A 360 7.27 -1.92 22.86
N GLY A 361 7.10 -2.15 24.17
CA GLY A 361 6.83 -3.49 24.72
C GLY A 361 5.51 -4.06 24.19
N LEU A 362 4.44 -3.26 24.18
CA LEU A 362 3.15 -3.68 23.62
C LEU A 362 3.24 -3.93 22.10
N ALA A 363 3.98 -3.10 21.37
CA ALA A 363 4.26 -3.29 19.95
C ALA A 363 4.93 -4.64 19.67
N LEU A 364 5.93 -5.00 20.47
CA LEU A 364 6.64 -6.27 20.37
C LEU A 364 5.74 -7.47 20.68
N VAL A 365 4.97 -7.42 21.77
CA VAL A 365 4.03 -8.49 22.14
C VAL A 365 3.01 -8.73 21.04
N ARG A 366 2.44 -7.65 20.48
CA ARG A 366 1.46 -7.76 19.38
C ARG A 366 2.09 -8.30 18.09
N ALA A 367 3.32 -7.90 17.77
CA ALA A 367 4.05 -8.47 16.63
C ALA A 367 4.27 -9.99 16.81
N GLY A 368 4.66 -10.42 18.02
CA GLY A 368 4.83 -11.84 18.34
C GLY A 368 3.52 -12.64 18.24
N LEU A 369 2.40 -12.08 18.70
CA LEU A 369 1.07 -12.70 18.56
C LEU A 369 0.64 -12.82 17.10
N ALA A 370 0.88 -11.80 16.28
CA ALA A 370 0.59 -11.83 14.85
C ALA A 370 1.42 -12.92 14.14
N ALA A 371 2.73 -12.97 14.40
CA ALA A 371 3.61 -13.98 13.82
C ALA A 371 3.16 -15.41 14.14
N ARG A 372 2.75 -15.68 15.39
CA ARG A 372 2.22 -16.99 15.81
C ARG A 372 0.92 -17.38 15.10
N ARG A 373 0.04 -16.41 14.81
CA ARG A 373 -1.19 -16.66 14.03
C ARG A 373 -0.88 -17.01 12.57
N HIS A 374 0.15 -16.38 11.98
CA HIS A 374 0.59 -16.67 10.62
C HIS A 374 1.39 -17.98 10.48
N HIS A 375 2.11 -18.41 11.53
CA HIS A 375 2.91 -19.64 11.53
C HIS A 375 2.14 -20.91 11.96
N ARG A 376 0.85 -20.80 12.31
CA ARG A 376 0.04 -22.00 12.54
C ARG A 376 -0.19 -22.64 11.16
N PRO A 377 0.36 -23.83 10.87
CA PRO A 377 0.18 -24.45 9.58
C PRO A 377 -1.32 -24.65 9.37
N ALA A 378 -1.85 -24.11 8.28
CA ALA A 378 -3.10 -24.63 7.74
C ALA A 378 -2.85 -26.13 7.56
N THR A 379 -3.67 -26.98 8.18
CA THR A 379 -3.74 -28.39 7.84
C THR A 379 -4.07 -28.44 6.36
N VAL A 380 -3.06 -28.67 5.52
CA VAL A 380 -3.23 -28.89 4.09
C VAL A 380 -3.90 -30.27 3.98
N PRO A 381 -5.17 -30.38 3.57
CA PRO A 381 -5.71 -31.68 3.24
C PRO A 381 -4.85 -32.28 2.12
N PRO A 382 -4.64 -33.61 2.11
CA PRO A 382 -3.89 -34.25 1.04
C PRO A 382 -4.47 -33.83 -0.32
N PRO A 383 -3.63 -33.66 -1.36
CA PRO A 383 -4.11 -33.28 -2.68
C PRO A 383 -5.17 -34.29 -3.13
N GLU A 384 -6.33 -33.77 -3.57
CA GLU A 384 -7.29 -34.60 -4.30
C GLU A 384 -6.55 -35.27 -5.47
N PRO A 385 -6.68 -36.59 -5.65
CA PRO A 385 -6.05 -37.27 -6.77
C PRO A 385 -6.52 -36.67 -8.09
N ASP A 386 -5.60 -36.58 -9.05
CA ASP A 386 -5.86 -36.08 -10.40
C ASP A 386 -6.99 -36.94 -11.03
N PRO A 387 -8.05 -36.35 -11.60
CA PRO A 387 -9.10 -37.11 -12.30
C PRO A 387 -8.57 -38.00 -13.43
N GLN A 388 -7.31 -37.80 -13.85
CA GLN A 388 -6.61 -38.60 -14.84
C GLN A 388 -5.96 -39.89 -14.29
N ASP A 389 -5.87 -40.03 -12.97
CA ASP A 389 -5.33 -41.23 -12.28
C ASP A 389 -6.44 -42.19 -11.80
N ALA A 390 -7.71 -41.95 -12.17
CA ALA A 390 -8.77 -42.93 -11.98
C ALA A 390 -8.48 -44.16 -12.86
N PRO A 391 -8.47 -45.39 -12.31
CA PRO A 391 -8.32 -46.58 -13.12
C PRO A 391 -9.43 -46.61 -14.17
N ARG A 392 -9.04 -46.77 -15.43
CA ARG A 392 -9.98 -47.01 -16.53
C ARG A 392 -10.69 -48.32 -16.25
N GLU A 393 -12.01 -48.27 -16.08
CA GLU A 393 -12.86 -49.45 -16.15
C GLU A 393 -12.84 -49.94 -17.59
N ASP A 394 -11.88 -50.82 -17.90
CA ASP A 394 -11.92 -51.62 -19.11
C ASP A 394 -13.05 -52.65 -19.01
N ALA A 395 -13.70 -52.84 -20.15
CA ALA A 395 -14.98 -53.50 -20.34
C ALA A 395 -15.07 -54.95 -19.84
N LEU A 396 -16.31 -55.30 -19.45
CA LEU A 396 -16.87 -56.61 -19.10
C LEU A 396 -16.42 -57.80 -19.97
N PRO A 397 -16.66 -59.02 -19.45
CA PRO A 397 -17.42 -59.97 -20.26
C PRO A 397 -18.67 -60.53 -19.55
N THR A 398 -19.72 -60.63 -20.35
CA THR A 398 -21.03 -61.26 -20.12
C THR A 398 -20.98 -62.79 -20.13
N SER A 399 -21.71 -63.44 -19.21
CA SER A 399 -22.51 -64.66 -19.40
C SER A 399 -23.26 -64.99 -18.09
N ALA A 400 -24.58 -64.85 -18.01
CA ALA A 400 -25.62 -65.85 -18.34
C ALA A 400 -26.01 -66.78 -17.16
N SER A 401 -27.30 -66.69 -16.78
CA SER A 401 -28.23 -67.79 -16.41
C SER A 401 -28.73 -67.92 -14.95
N ARG A 402 -30.08 -67.84 -14.85
CA ARG A 402 -31.04 -68.58 -13.99
C ARG A 402 -31.28 -68.13 -12.53
N GLU A 403 -32.49 -67.64 -12.24
CA GLU A 403 -33.68 -68.33 -11.63
C GLU A 403 -33.62 -68.24 -10.09
N ASP A 404 -34.65 -68.05 -9.25
CA ASP A 404 -36.07 -67.65 -9.33
C ASP A 404 -36.59 -67.56 -7.85
N VAL A 405 -37.68 -66.82 -7.58
CA VAL A 405 -38.63 -66.93 -6.40
C VAL A 405 -38.21 -66.37 -4.99
N PRO A 406 -39.11 -65.87 -4.09
CA PRO A 406 -40.02 -64.69 -4.15
C PRO A 406 -40.05 -63.82 -2.85
N GLN A 407 -40.80 -62.71 -2.86
CA GLN A 407 -41.12 -61.88 -1.67
C GLN A 407 -42.47 -62.26 -1.00
N PRO A 408 -42.66 -61.99 0.31
CA PRO A 408 -43.98 -61.80 0.90
C PRO A 408 -44.26 -60.34 1.30
N ARG A 409 -45.55 -59.97 1.31
CA ARG A 409 -46.08 -58.68 1.74
C ARG A 409 -46.95 -58.81 3.01
N HIS A 410 -47.06 -57.67 3.70
CA HIS A 410 -48.20 -57.09 4.43
C HIS A 410 -48.44 -57.34 5.93
N ASP A 411 -49.05 -56.27 6.51
CA ASP A 411 -49.78 -56.08 7.78
C ASP A 411 -48.98 -55.53 8.98
N ALA A 412 -49.40 -54.54 9.78
CA ALA A 412 -50.54 -53.61 9.83
C ALA A 412 -50.25 -52.49 10.89
N LEU A 413 -50.92 -51.33 10.78
CA LEU A 413 -51.06 -50.26 11.83
C LEU A 413 -52.18 -50.66 12.85
N PRO A 414 -52.55 -49.91 13.94
CA PRO A 414 -52.33 -48.49 14.28
C PRO A 414 -52.18 -48.05 15.79
N VAL A 415 -51.81 -46.78 15.97
CA VAL A 415 -52.26 -45.72 16.94
C VAL A 415 -52.90 -46.10 18.30
N ARG A 416 -52.45 -45.46 19.40
CA ARG A 416 -53.32 -44.81 20.43
C ARG A 416 -52.57 -43.94 21.48
N ASP A 417 -53.07 -42.69 21.58
CA ASP A 417 -53.40 -41.81 22.71
C ASP A 417 -52.40 -41.39 23.82
N ALA A 418 -52.36 -40.06 24.03
CA ALA A 418 -51.82 -39.31 25.17
C ALA A 418 -52.80 -39.28 26.37
N PRO A 419 -52.35 -38.94 27.60
CA PRO A 419 -52.52 -37.58 28.18
C PRO A 419 -51.27 -37.13 29.01
N ALA A 420 -50.86 -35.86 29.18
CA ALA A 420 -51.45 -34.61 29.72
C ALA A 420 -51.12 -34.34 31.23
N VAL A 421 -50.61 -33.10 31.49
CA VAL A 421 -50.57 -32.27 32.73
C VAL A 421 -49.77 -32.77 33.97
N SER A 422 -49.17 -31.97 34.88
CA SER A 422 -49.00 -30.52 35.11
C SER A 422 -47.88 -30.26 36.14
N ASP A 423 -47.31 -29.05 36.08
CA ASP A 423 -46.78 -28.16 37.14
C ASP A 423 -45.65 -28.52 38.12
N GLY A 424 -44.74 -27.54 38.28
CA GLY A 424 -44.01 -27.29 39.54
C GLY A 424 -42.57 -26.77 39.39
N ALA A 425 -42.37 -25.45 39.38
CA ALA A 425 -41.13 -24.81 39.85
C ALA A 425 -41.35 -24.37 41.33
N PRO A 426 -40.38 -23.82 42.12
CA PRO A 426 -38.97 -23.46 41.84
C PRO A 426 -37.97 -23.81 43.00
N ALA A 427 -36.68 -23.48 42.88
CA ALA A 427 -35.81 -22.83 43.91
C ALA A 427 -34.29 -23.03 43.70
N ARG A 428 -33.53 -22.09 44.29
CA ARG A 428 -32.07 -21.81 44.31
C ARG A 428 -31.26 -23.01 44.86
N ASP A 429 -29.94 -23.19 44.66
CA ASP A 429 -28.80 -22.35 45.08
C ASP A 429 -27.49 -23.13 44.79
N ASP A 430 -26.37 -22.40 44.74
CA ASP A 430 -24.99 -22.77 45.11
C ASP A 430 -24.20 -23.97 44.51
N GLY A 431 -22.98 -23.63 44.08
CA GLY A 431 -21.79 -24.45 44.37
C GLY A 431 -21.04 -25.09 43.19
N THR A 432 -20.01 -24.41 42.69
CA THR A 432 -18.87 -25.02 41.96
C THR A 432 -18.20 -26.13 42.78
N PRO A 433 -17.69 -27.23 42.17
CA PRO A 433 -16.27 -27.23 41.80
C PRO A 433 -15.82 -28.10 40.59
N VAL A 434 -14.56 -27.82 40.25
CA VAL A 434 -13.61 -28.38 39.27
C VAL A 434 -13.45 -29.92 39.29
N ARG A 435 -13.38 -30.59 38.12
CA ARG A 435 -12.22 -31.37 37.60
C ARG A 435 -12.56 -32.39 36.49
N ASP A 436 -11.68 -32.37 35.47
CA ASP A 436 -11.07 -33.45 34.68
C ASP A 436 -11.91 -34.45 33.85
N ALA A 437 -11.82 -34.23 32.52
CA ALA A 437 -11.52 -35.16 31.40
C ALA A 437 -12.19 -36.58 31.34
N VAL A 438 -12.89 -36.93 30.24
CA VAL A 438 -12.49 -37.84 29.09
C VAL A 438 -13.81 -38.57 28.63
N PRO A 439 -14.03 -39.22 27.45
CA PRO A 439 -13.68 -39.03 26.02
C PRO A 439 -14.91 -38.97 25.04
N VAL A 440 -14.63 -38.54 23.79
CA VAL A 440 -15.20 -38.87 22.46
C VAL A 440 -16.60 -39.52 22.33
N ARG A 441 -17.50 -38.87 21.55
CA ARG A 441 -18.34 -39.51 20.51
C ARG A 441 -18.62 -38.57 19.34
N ASP A 442 -18.52 -39.15 18.15
CA ASP A 442 -18.69 -38.56 16.83
C ASP A 442 -20.09 -37.97 16.59
N GLY A 443 -20.12 -36.85 15.85
CA GLY A 443 -21.34 -36.15 15.48
C GLY A 443 -21.11 -35.14 14.37
N GLU A 444 -21.19 -35.64 13.15
CA GLU A 444 -21.60 -35.01 11.89
C GLU A 444 -20.88 -33.76 11.33
N ALA A 445 -20.59 -33.90 10.04
CA ALA A 445 -19.83 -33.01 9.20
C ALA A 445 -20.61 -31.74 8.84
N VAL A 446 -19.98 -30.59 9.04
CA VAL A 446 -20.24 -29.40 8.22
C VAL A 446 -18.95 -29.09 7.47
N ARG A 447 -19.01 -29.40 6.17
CA ARG A 447 -17.99 -29.09 5.18
C ARG A 447 -17.97 -27.57 4.96
N ASP A 448 -16.79 -26.97 5.10
CA ASP A 448 -16.25 -25.92 4.20
C ASP A 448 -14.92 -25.40 4.77
N ALA A 449 -13.81 -25.98 4.29
CA ALA A 449 -12.46 -25.53 4.63
C ALA A 449 -11.95 -24.55 3.56
N LEU A 450 -11.92 -23.26 3.89
CA LEU A 450 -11.26 -22.19 3.12
C LEU A 450 -9.78 -22.10 3.51
N PRO A 451 -8.87 -21.86 2.54
CA PRO A 451 -7.93 -20.75 2.73
C PRO A 451 -7.48 -20.06 1.43
N VAL A 452 -7.58 -18.73 1.35
CA VAL A 452 -6.57 -17.86 0.70
C VAL A 452 -6.62 -16.49 1.39
N SER A 453 -5.54 -16.10 2.06
CA SER A 453 -5.38 -14.75 2.65
C SER A 453 -4.31 -14.01 1.87
N ASP A 454 -4.67 -12.87 1.28
CA ASP A 454 -3.71 -11.77 1.18
C ASP A 454 -3.50 -11.24 2.59
N ALA A 455 -2.25 -10.88 2.92
CA ALA A 455 -1.87 -10.34 4.20
C ALA A 455 -2.91 -9.36 4.74
N LEU A 456 -3.66 -9.78 5.77
CA LEU A 456 -4.47 -8.87 6.56
C LEU A 456 -3.51 -7.80 7.08
N PRO A 457 -3.71 -6.50 6.76
CA PRO A 457 -3.00 -5.48 7.51
C PRO A 457 -3.35 -5.69 8.97
N VAL A 458 -2.34 -5.71 9.85
CA VAL A 458 -2.55 -5.65 11.30
C VAL A 458 -3.45 -4.44 11.57
N ARG A 459 -4.75 -4.70 11.78
CA ARG A 459 -5.75 -3.67 12.08
C ARG A 459 -5.49 -3.18 13.49
N ASP A 460 -5.21 -1.88 13.59
CA ASP A 460 -5.56 -1.04 14.72
C ASP A 460 -6.14 0.31 14.26
N ALA A 461 -6.63 0.39 13.02
CA ALA A 461 -7.49 1.49 12.58
C ALA A 461 -8.94 1.18 12.99
N LEU A 462 -9.28 1.45 14.25
CA LEU A 462 -10.68 1.66 14.63
C LEU A 462 -11.08 3.09 14.22
N PRO A 463 -12.28 3.30 13.66
CA PRO A 463 -12.84 4.63 13.57
C PRO A 463 -13.19 5.09 14.99
N VAL A 464 -12.67 6.26 15.38
CA VAL A 464 -13.15 6.95 16.59
C VAL A 464 -14.60 7.36 16.31
N ARG A 465 -15.55 6.77 17.04
CA ARG A 465 -16.84 7.39 17.28
C ARG A 465 -16.65 8.36 18.45
N ASP A 466 -16.96 9.61 18.23
CA ASP A 466 -17.06 10.60 19.29
C ASP A 466 -18.49 11.16 19.23
N ASP A 467 -19.41 10.43 19.87
CA ASP A 467 -20.72 10.96 20.25
C ASP A 467 -20.54 11.55 21.65
N GLY A 468 -20.11 12.82 21.69
CA GLY A 468 -19.99 13.62 22.90
C GLY A 468 -20.75 14.92 22.72
N MET A 469 -22.04 14.91 23.06
CA MET A 469 -22.84 16.12 23.26
C MET A 469 -22.11 17.08 24.23
N PRO A 470 -21.93 18.37 23.91
CA PRO A 470 -21.51 19.32 24.91
C PRO A 470 -22.70 19.70 25.79
N GLY A 471 -22.58 19.38 27.08
CA GLY A 471 -23.41 19.94 28.14
C GLY A 471 -23.24 21.45 28.23
N GLY A 472 -24.32 22.12 28.63
CA GLY A 472 -24.45 23.57 28.63
C GLY A 472 -23.68 24.31 29.72
N ASP A 473 -23.81 25.62 29.57
CA ASP A 473 -23.58 26.72 30.50
C ASP A 473 -22.12 27.13 30.79
N ALA A 474 -21.70 28.26 30.20
CA ALA A 474 -21.81 29.56 30.88
C ALA A 474 -21.23 30.69 30.02
N VAL A 475 -22.01 31.76 29.93
CA VAL A 475 -21.70 33.09 29.37
C VAL A 475 -20.64 33.80 30.23
N PRO A 476 -19.82 34.69 29.66
CA PRO A 476 -19.96 36.07 30.10
C PRO A 476 -20.08 37.07 28.94
N VAL A 477 -21.02 37.97 29.15
CA VAL A 477 -21.25 39.23 28.44
C VAL A 477 -20.13 40.18 28.86
N ASP A 478 -19.52 40.88 27.90
CA ASP A 478 -19.09 42.26 28.14
C ASP A 478 -19.40 43.11 26.90
N GLY A 479 -19.91 44.31 27.17
CA GLY A 479 -20.67 45.16 26.27
C GLY A 479 -19.84 46.08 25.37
N GLY A 480 -20.51 46.63 24.35
CA GLY A 480 -20.04 47.67 23.43
C GLY A 480 -19.74 49.01 24.14
N GLU A 481 -18.98 49.93 23.54
CA GLU A 481 -19.31 50.87 22.45
C GLU A 481 -17.99 51.62 22.07
N ALA A 482 -17.76 52.32 20.96
CA ALA A 482 -18.55 52.84 19.85
C ALA A 482 -17.64 53.15 18.64
N VAL A 483 -18.27 53.21 17.46
CA VAL A 483 -17.73 53.61 16.15
C VAL A 483 -17.94 55.11 15.91
N ARG A 484 -16.96 55.82 15.33
CA ARG A 484 -17.11 56.88 14.30
C ARG A 484 -15.77 57.02 13.53
N GLY A 485 -15.71 57.09 12.19
CA GLY A 485 -16.76 57.11 11.20
C GLY A 485 -16.25 57.13 9.75
N ALA A 486 -17.24 57.23 8.86
CA ALA A 486 -17.25 57.76 7.48
C ALA A 486 -16.35 57.09 6.41
N GLY A 487 -17.01 56.39 5.46
CA GLY A 487 -16.46 56.02 4.14
C GLY A 487 -16.49 57.21 3.15
N PRO A 488 -16.72 57.01 1.83
CA PRO A 488 -16.80 55.77 1.05
C PRO A 488 -15.99 55.85 -0.28
N GLY A 489 -15.98 54.78 -1.08
CA GLY A 489 -15.67 54.92 -2.50
C GLY A 489 -15.39 53.62 -3.26
N GLY A 490 -16.33 53.24 -4.14
CA GLY A 490 -16.00 52.51 -5.37
C GLY A 490 -16.44 51.05 -5.43
N ALA A 491 -17.70 50.83 -5.79
CA ALA A 491 -18.26 49.53 -6.15
C ALA A 491 -18.06 49.21 -7.66
N ALA A 492 -18.15 47.91 -7.95
CA ALA A 492 -18.77 47.29 -9.14
C ALA A 492 -17.96 47.16 -10.46
N LEU A 493 -17.64 45.90 -10.78
CA LEU A 493 -17.72 45.29 -12.13
C LEU A 493 -19.19 45.35 -12.65
N PRO A 494 -19.57 45.18 -13.96
CA PRO A 494 -19.05 44.16 -14.89
C PRO A 494 -19.15 44.49 -16.42
N VAL A 495 -19.27 43.42 -17.23
CA VAL A 495 -18.95 43.08 -18.64
C VAL A 495 -19.86 43.63 -19.79
N SER A 496 -19.35 43.47 -21.04
CA SER A 496 -19.99 43.40 -22.39
C SER A 496 -20.05 44.71 -23.22
N GLU A 497 -19.95 44.79 -24.57
CA GLU A 497 -20.21 43.88 -25.71
C GLU A 497 -19.67 44.48 -27.07
N ALA A 498 -19.67 43.64 -28.14
CA ALA A 498 -19.71 43.93 -29.60
C ALA A 498 -18.51 44.65 -30.28
N GLY A 499 -18.07 44.39 -31.52
CA GLY A 499 -18.59 43.69 -32.71
C GLY A 499 -17.63 43.94 -33.92
N PRO A 500 -17.98 43.58 -35.17
CA PRO A 500 -17.10 42.91 -36.16
C PRO A 500 -16.45 43.80 -37.25
N GLY A 501 -15.49 43.27 -38.01
CA GLY A 501 -14.92 43.92 -39.20
C GLY A 501 -14.16 42.95 -40.12
N ARG A 502 -14.42 43.07 -41.42
CA ARG A 502 -14.17 42.13 -42.52
C ARG A 502 -12.99 42.58 -43.41
N ASP A 503 -12.45 41.60 -44.14
CA ASP A 503 -11.89 41.63 -45.51
C ASP A 503 -10.51 42.25 -45.85
N GLY A 504 -9.81 41.53 -46.74
CA GLY A 504 -8.70 41.97 -47.61
C GLY A 504 -7.31 41.58 -47.12
N GLU A 505 -6.35 41.04 -47.87
CA GLU A 505 -6.23 40.81 -49.31
C GLU A 505 -4.99 39.93 -49.56
N ALA A 506 -4.81 39.51 -50.81
CA ALA A 506 -3.86 38.56 -51.35
C ALA A 506 -2.37 38.85 -51.13
N GLY A 507 -1.54 37.80 -51.23
CA GLY A 507 -0.08 37.93 -51.33
C GLY A 507 0.62 36.61 -51.57
N ALA A 508 0.65 36.18 -52.83
CA ALA A 508 1.35 34.99 -53.33
C ALA A 508 2.88 35.04 -53.13
N GLY A 509 3.50 33.86 -52.99
CA GLY A 509 4.96 33.74 -53.00
C GLY A 509 5.48 32.32 -52.80
N LYS A 510 5.17 31.40 -53.73
CA LYS A 510 5.90 30.14 -53.90
C LYS A 510 7.10 30.38 -54.84
N GLY A 511 8.26 29.87 -54.43
CA GLY A 511 9.41 29.50 -55.26
C GLY A 511 10.39 28.80 -54.32
N GLY A 512 10.60 27.47 -54.40
CA GLY A 512 11.29 26.76 -55.49
C GLY A 512 12.81 26.87 -55.24
N ARG A 513 13.66 25.85 -55.34
CA ARG A 513 13.59 24.45 -55.76
C ARG A 513 14.95 23.83 -55.35
N ALA A 514 15.01 22.50 -55.39
CA ALA A 514 16.12 21.60 -55.15
C ALA A 514 17.49 21.94 -55.77
N GLY A 515 18.55 21.30 -55.24
CA GLY A 515 19.82 21.05 -55.91
C GLY A 515 20.71 20.10 -55.10
N ASP A 516 21.04 18.96 -55.71
CA ASP A 516 21.97 17.91 -55.28
C ASP A 516 23.36 18.40 -54.84
N GLY A 517 24.00 17.60 -53.99
CA GLY A 517 25.41 17.64 -53.62
C GLY A 517 25.76 16.50 -52.68
#